data_AF-A0A537VPT1-F1
#
_entry.id   AF-A0A537VPT1-F1
#
_cell.length_a   1.000
_cell.length_b   1.000
_cell.length_c   1.000
_cell.angle_alpha   90.00
_cell.angle_beta   90.00
_cell.angle_gamma   90.00
#
_symmetry.space_group_name_H-M   'P 1'
#
loop_
_entity.id
_entity.type
_entity.pdbx_description
1 polymer ?
#
loop_
_entity_poly.entity_id
_entity_poly.type
_entity_poly.pdbx_seq_one_letter_code
_entity_poly.pdbx_strand_id
1 'polypeptide(L)'
;MHAGCWVTHLSGATGLGVLLPLRELGARRLAAHPLQTFPDVEGAIRTLPGCRIAVTADDEEGFALGEWLATELGATPFRLRDDLRPLYHAAAVFASNYLVATTAVAERLFAVAGVPDPADAMRPLQVATLDNVERLGTWGALTGPAARGDVTTIARNLEALAEHAPDTVSAYIAMCRVTLDLAVTAGRLSEADRAAVATVLDRWVGVR
;
A
#
# COMPACT_ATOMS: atom_id res chain seq x y z
N MET A 1 26.94 -22.75 -14.25
CA MET A 1 26.94 -21.28 -14.47
C MET A 1 28.36 -20.84 -14.78
N HIS A 2 28.54 -19.87 -15.68
CA HIS A 2 29.86 -19.31 -15.97
C HIS A 2 30.20 -18.23 -14.93
N ALA A 3 31.45 -18.22 -14.45
CA ALA A 3 31.93 -17.15 -13.58
C ALA A 3 31.76 -15.79 -14.28
N GLY A 4 31.30 -14.78 -13.54
CA GLY A 4 31.03 -13.44 -14.06
C GLY A 4 29.64 -13.25 -14.69
N CYS A 5 28.80 -14.29 -14.79
CA CYS A 5 27.42 -14.10 -15.25
C CYS A 5 26.59 -13.30 -14.24
N TRP A 6 25.66 -12.49 -14.75
CA TRP A 6 24.72 -11.74 -13.93
C TRP A 6 23.45 -12.55 -13.65
N VAL A 7 22.99 -12.52 -12.40
CA VAL A 7 21.73 -13.12 -11.98
C VAL A 7 20.88 -12.05 -11.30
N THR A 8 19.62 -11.98 -11.70
CA THR A 8 18.65 -11.05 -11.12
C THR A 8 17.40 -11.78 -10.65
N HIS A 9 16.76 -11.25 -9.61
CA HIS A 9 15.40 -11.60 -9.24
C HIS A 9 14.51 -10.37 -9.22
N LEU A 10 13.20 -10.59 -9.34
CA LEU A 10 12.21 -9.51 -9.40
C LEU A 10 11.42 -9.31 -8.10
N SER A 11 11.65 -10.11 -7.06
CA SER A 11 10.93 -9.96 -5.77
C SER A 11 11.18 -8.60 -5.12
N GLY A 12 10.12 -7.89 -4.72
CA GLY A 12 10.23 -6.58 -4.04
C GLY A 12 10.71 -6.66 -2.59
N ALA A 13 10.47 -7.77 -1.89
CA ALA A 13 10.80 -7.94 -0.47
C ALA A 13 12.10 -8.70 -0.23
N THR A 14 12.42 -9.67 -1.08
CA THR A 14 13.56 -10.56 -0.89
C THR A 14 14.85 -9.80 -1.17
N GLY A 15 15.83 -9.92 -0.26
CA GLY A 15 17.17 -9.38 -0.46
C GLY A 15 18.07 -10.27 -1.30
N LEU A 16 19.22 -9.73 -1.72
CA LEU A 16 20.20 -10.44 -2.55
C LEU A 16 20.69 -11.74 -1.90
N GLY A 17 20.61 -11.86 -0.57
CA GLY A 17 20.99 -13.06 0.19
C GLY A 17 20.43 -14.37 -0.35
N VAL A 18 19.23 -14.36 -0.97
CA VAL A 18 18.64 -15.56 -1.60
C VAL A 18 19.49 -16.12 -2.75
N LEU A 19 20.29 -15.26 -3.39
CA LEU A 19 21.19 -15.58 -4.49
C LEU A 19 22.63 -15.86 -4.01
N LEU A 20 22.88 -15.92 -2.69
CA LEU A 20 24.21 -16.18 -2.12
C LEU A 20 24.89 -17.45 -2.69
N PRO A 21 24.20 -18.61 -2.82
CA PRO A 21 24.83 -19.80 -3.40
C PRO A 21 25.37 -19.58 -4.82
N LEU A 22 24.76 -18.69 -5.59
CA LEU A 22 25.22 -18.37 -6.95
C LEU A 22 26.44 -17.45 -6.93
N ARG A 23 26.52 -16.54 -5.95
CA ARG A 23 27.72 -15.72 -5.72
C ARG A 23 28.94 -16.58 -5.42
N GLU A 24 28.76 -17.62 -4.61
CA GLU A 24 29.83 -18.58 -4.27
C GLU A 24 30.35 -19.36 -5.49
N LEU A 25 29.53 -19.48 -6.53
CA LEU A 25 29.90 -20.03 -7.83
C LEU A 25 30.46 -18.97 -8.81
N GLY A 26 30.73 -17.75 -8.32
CA GLY A 26 31.30 -16.65 -9.09
C GLY A 26 30.29 -15.84 -9.90
N ALA A 27 28.98 -15.99 -9.67
CA ALA A 27 27.97 -15.14 -10.28
C ALA A 27 27.94 -13.75 -9.62
N ARG A 28 27.58 -12.75 -10.42
CA ARG A 28 27.29 -11.39 -9.97
C ARG A 28 25.78 -11.25 -9.83
N ARG A 29 25.32 -10.42 -8.89
CA ARG A 29 23.91 -10.40 -8.50
C ARG A 29 23.36 -8.99 -8.45
N LEU A 30 22.11 -8.89 -8.85
CA LEU A 30 21.28 -7.73 -8.61
C LEU A 30 19.84 -8.18 -8.35
N ALA A 31 18.98 -7.23 -8.04
CA ALA A 31 17.56 -7.40 -7.99
C ALA A 31 16.90 -6.15 -8.58
N ALA A 32 15.88 -6.35 -9.41
CA ALA A 32 15.15 -5.29 -10.08
C ALA A 32 13.66 -5.52 -9.88
N HIS A 33 12.99 -4.69 -9.07
CA HIS A 33 11.55 -4.84 -8.83
C HIS A 33 10.78 -3.70 -9.51
N PRO A 34 9.94 -3.99 -10.53
CA PRO A 34 8.99 -3.02 -11.05
C PRO A 34 7.94 -2.67 -9.99
N LEU A 35 7.86 -1.41 -9.62
CA LEU A 35 6.85 -0.87 -8.70
C LEU A 35 5.54 -0.67 -9.48
N GLN A 36 4.86 -1.79 -9.77
CA GLN A 36 3.63 -1.82 -10.57
C GLN A 36 2.82 -3.09 -10.25
N THR A 37 1.51 -3.05 -10.50
CA THR A 37 0.62 -4.22 -10.47
C THR A 37 0.55 -4.87 -11.84
N PHE A 38 0.80 -6.19 -11.91
CA PHE A 38 0.70 -6.98 -13.14
C PHE A 38 -0.33 -8.10 -12.97
N PRO A 39 -1.63 -7.83 -13.23
CA PRO A 39 -2.67 -8.84 -13.10
C PRO A 39 -2.59 -9.89 -14.22
N ASP A 40 -2.06 -9.52 -15.38
CA ASP A 40 -1.87 -10.38 -16.55
C ASP A 40 -0.68 -9.91 -17.39
N VAL A 41 -0.23 -10.76 -18.31
CA VAL A 41 0.96 -10.53 -19.14
C VAL A 41 0.78 -9.35 -20.10
N GLU A 42 -0.40 -9.20 -20.70
CA GLU A 42 -0.66 -8.16 -21.69
C GLU A 42 -0.69 -6.78 -21.02
N GLY A 43 -1.37 -6.67 -19.88
CA GLY A 43 -1.35 -5.51 -19.00
C GLY A 43 0.06 -5.18 -18.54
N ALA A 44 0.88 -6.17 -18.21
CA ALA A 44 2.27 -5.95 -17.83
C ALA A 44 3.10 -5.35 -18.97
N ILE A 45 2.98 -5.87 -20.20
CA ILE A 45 3.68 -5.32 -21.37
C ILE A 45 3.32 -3.85 -21.60
N ARG A 46 2.06 -3.47 -21.35
CA ARG A 46 1.58 -2.09 -21.51
C ARG A 46 2.00 -1.15 -20.38
N THR A 47 2.12 -1.65 -19.15
CA THR A 47 2.30 -0.81 -17.93
C THR A 47 3.72 -0.83 -17.37
N LEU A 48 4.57 -1.74 -17.84
CA LEU A 48 5.98 -1.79 -17.49
C LEU A 48 6.71 -0.51 -17.97
N PRO A 49 6.52 -0.03 -19.22
CA PRO A 49 6.97 1.30 -19.60
C PRO A 49 6.28 2.37 -18.73
N GLY A 50 7.06 3.34 -18.25
CA GLY A 50 6.58 4.42 -17.38
C GLY A 50 6.51 4.08 -15.89
N CYS A 51 6.73 2.82 -15.49
CA CYS A 51 6.83 2.48 -14.06
C CYS A 51 8.19 2.87 -13.47
N ARG A 52 8.32 2.76 -12.15
CA ARG A 52 9.59 2.91 -11.43
C ARG A 52 10.16 1.51 -11.15
N ILE A 53 11.46 1.29 -11.38
CA ILE A 53 12.12 0.02 -11.05
C ILE A 53 13.13 0.22 -9.91
N ALA A 54 12.93 -0.49 -8.81
CA ALA A 54 13.86 -0.51 -7.68
C ALA A 54 15.03 -1.45 -7.99
N VAL A 55 16.25 -0.93 -8.02
CA VAL A 55 17.48 -1.69 -8.27
C VAL A 55 18.25 -1.85 -6.97
N THR A 56 18.70 -3.07 -6.67
CA THR A 56 19.67 -3.37 -5.59
C THR A 56 20.78 -4.22 -6.17
N ALA A 57 22.02 -3.88 -5.89
CA ALA A 57 23.18 -4.63 -6.36
C ALA A 57 24.29 -4.67 -5.30
N ASP A 58 25.24 -5.58 -5.48
CA ASP A 58 26.43 -5.71 -4.61
C ASP A 58 27.43 -4.56 -4.81
N ASP A 59 27.49 -3.97 -6.01
CA ASP A 59 28.46 -2.97 -6.43
C ASP A 59 27.88 -1.97 -7.44
N GLU A 60 28.67 -0.95 -7.78
CA GLU A 60 28.29 0.12 -8.72
C GLU A 60 27.99 -0.40 -10.13
N GLU A 61 28.75 -1.38 -10.61
CA GLU A 61 28.53 -1.98 -11.92
C GLU A 61 27.18 -2.71 -12.00
N GLY A 62 26.76 -3.36 -10.92
CA GLY A 62 25.45 -4.01 -10.84
C GLY A 62 24.31 -3.01 -10.76
N PHE A 63 24.50 -1.87 -10.08
CA PHE A 63 23.55 -0.76 -10.14
C PHE A 63 23.44 -0.22 -11.56
N ALA A 64 24.57 0.07 -12.21
CA ALA A 64 24.60 0.57 -13.59
C ALA A 64 23.90 -0.39 -14.56
N LEU A 65 24.13 -1.70 -14.44
CA LEU A 65 23.43 -2.71 -15.25
C LEU A 65 21.92 -2.70 -14.99
N GLY A 66 21.49 -2.69 -13.73
CA GLY A 66 20.06 -2.69 -13.39
C GLY A 66 19.35 -1.40 -13.83
N GLU A 67 20.02 -0.26 -13.70
CA GLU A 67 19.55 1.05 -14.16
C GLU A 67 19.42 1.09 -15.69
N TRP A 68 20.41 0.55 -16.39
CA TRP A 68 20.36 0.40 -17.84
C TRP A 68 19.21 -0.50 -18.27
N LEU A 69 19.08 -1.71 -17.70
CA LEU A 69 17.98 -2.64 -18.01
C LEU A 69 16.60 -1.99 -17.79
N ALA A 70 16.42 -1.25 -16.69
CA ALA A 70 15.17 -0.55 -16.43
C ALA A 70 14.86 0.51 -17.49
N THR A 71 15.89 1.27 -17.90
CA THR A 71 15.76 2.32 -18.92
C THR A 71 15.40 1.73 -20.29
N GLU A 72 16.01 0.62 -20.69
CA GLU A 72 15.68 -0.10 -21.93
C GLU A 72 14.24 -0.63 -21.94
N LEU A 73 13.69 -0.97 -20.77
CA LEU A 73 12.28 -1.35 -20.61
C LEU A 73 11.32 -0.14 -20.58
N GLY A 74 11.83 1.07 -20.78
CA GLY A 74 11.05 2.31 -20.73
C GLY A 74 10.63 2.72 -19.32
N ALA A 75 11.25 2.16 -18.27
CA ALA A 75 10.99 2.47 -16.88
C ALA A 75 12.04 3.45 -16.31
N THR A 76 11.71 4.10 -15.20
CA THR A 76 12.65 4.99 -14.50
C THR A 76 13.27 4.28 -13.30
N PRO A 77 14.56 3.97 -13.28
CA PRO A 77 15.16 3.27 -12.16
C PRO A 77 15.32 4.17 -10.92
N PHE A 78 15.51 3.52 -9.77
CA PHE A 78 16.08 4.12 -8.57
C PHE A 78 16.81 3.06 -7.75
N ARG A 79 17.83 3.48 -7.01
CA ARG A 79 18.59 2.57 -6.13
C ARG A 79 17.86 2.34 -4.82
N LEU A 80 17.85 1.08 -4.38
CA LEU A 80 17.28 0.64 -3.12
C LEU A 80 18.33 -0.18 -2.37
N ARG A 81 18.50 0.13 -1.09
CA ARG A 81 19.36 -0.67 -0.20
C ARG A 81 18.73 -2.02 0.08
N ASP A 82 19.54 -3.07 0.13
CA ASP A 82 19.07 -4.45 0.32
C ASP A 82 18.30 -4.63 1.64
N ASP A 83 18.77 -3.99 2.71
CA ASP A 83 18.17 -4.06 4.05
C ASP A 83 16.82 -3.35 4.16
N LEU A 84 16.49 -2.46 3.23
CA LEU A 84 15.23 -1.72 3.20
C LEU A 84 14.17 -2.34 2.29
N ARG A 85 14.48 -3.43 1.57
CA ARG A 85 13.54 -4.11 0.66
C ARG A 85 12.25 -4.57 1.35
N PRO A 86 12.28 -5.12 2.58
CA PRO A 86 11.04 -5.45 3.29
C PRO A 86 10.14 -4.23 3.56
N LEU A 87 10.73 -3.10 3.99
CA LEU A 87 9.99 -1.86 4.24
C LEU A 87 9.42 -1.28 2.94
N TYR A 88 10.25 -1.24 1.89
CA TYR A 88 9.85 -0.82 0.55
C TYR A 88 8.66 -1.63 0.02
N HIS A 89 8.72 -2.96 0.16
CA HIS A 89 7.63 -3.82 -0.29
C HIS A 89 6.37 -3.65 0.55
N ALA A 90 6.50 -3.50 1.87
CA ALA A 90 5.35 -3.17 2.72
C ALA A 90 4.68 -1.85 2.29
N ALA A 91 5.46 -0.82 1.94
CA ALA A 91 4.91 0.42 1.39
C ALA A 91 4.16 0.20 0.06
N ALA A 92 4.67 -0.67 -0.82
CA ALA A 92 3.98 -1.04 -2.06
C ALA A 92 2.66 -1.79 -1.79
N VAL A 93 2.63 -2.66 -0.77
CA VAL A 93 1.40 -3.36 -0.32
C VAL A 93 0.35 -2.35 0.16
N PHE A 94 0.75 -1.35 0.95
CA PHE A 94 -0.15 -0.27 1.36
C PHE A 94 -0.67 0.54 0.16
N ALA A 95 0.19 0.84 -0.80
CA ALA A 95 -0.14 1.64 -1.97
C ALA A 95 -1.01 0.89 -3.01
N SER A 96 -1.14 -0.43 -2.92
CA SER A 96 -1.81 -1.24 -3.94
C SER A 96 -2.73 -2.30 -3.34
N ASN A 97 -2.18 -3.33 -2.70
CA ASN A 97 -2.97 -4.49 -2.25
C ASN A 97 -4.06 -4.09 -1.25
N TYR A 98 -3.78 -3.14 -0.35
CA TYR A 98 -4.79 -2.66 0.59
C TYR A 98 -5.84 -1.75 -0.04
N LEU A 99 -5.59 -1.14 -1.21
CA LEU A 99 -6.66 -0.52 -1.99
C LEU A 99 -7.66 -1.58 -2.47
N VAL A 100 -7.17 -2.73 -2.97
CA VAL A 100 -8.04 -3.85 -3.36
C VAL A 100 -8.82 -4.40 -2.16
N ALA A 101 -8.15 -4.63 -1.03
CA ALA A 101 -8.78 -5.18 0.17
C ALA A 101 -9.86 -4.24 0.73
N THR A 102 -9.58 -2.95 0.86
CA THR A 102 -10.56 -1.97 1.35
C THR A 102 -11.72 -1.77 0.37
N THR A 103 -11.46 -1.85 -0.94
CA THR A 103 -12.49 -1.83 -1.98
C THR A 103 -13.45 -3.02 -1.83
N ALA A 104 -12.92 -4.23 -1.71
CA ALA A 104 -13.74 -5.44 -1.54
C ALA A 104 -14.58 -5.42 -0.25
N VAL A 105 -14.02 -4.93 0.85
CA VAL A 105 -14.78 -4.75 2.11
C VAL A 105 -15.89 -3.73 1.92
N ALA A 106 -15.61 -2.58 1.31
CA ALA A 106 -16.61 -1.54 1.08
C ALA A 106 -17.73 -2.01 0.15
N GLU A 107 -17.41 -2.71 -0.95
CA GLU A 107 -18.39 -3.30 -1.86
C GLU A 107 -19.36 -4.22 -1.12
N ARG A 108 -18.83 -5.12 -0.28
CA ARG A 108 -19.63 -6.03 0.55
C ARG A 108 -20.50 -5.26 1.54
N LEU A 109 -19.97 -4.25 2.22
CA LEU A 109 -20.73 -3.45 3.19
C LEU A 109 -21.85 -2.65 2.52
N PHE A 110 -21.60 -2.08 1.34
CA PHE A 110 -22.63 -1.41 0.55
C PHE A 110 -23.71 -2.38 0.07
N ALA A 111 -23.35 -3.60 -0.32
CA ALA A 111 -24.32 -4.65 -0.66
C ALA A 111 -25.23 -4.98 0.54
N VAL A 112 -24.66 -5.14 1.73
CA VAL A 112 -25.42 -5.38 2.98
C VAL A 112 -26.33 -4.20 3.33
N ALA A 113 -25.87 -2.97 3.07
CA ALA A 113 -26.67 -1.75 3.24
C ALA A 113 -27.78 -1.57 2.18
N GLY A 114 -27.90 -2.48 1.20
CA GLY A 114 -28.93 -2.43 0.15
C GLY A 114 -28.63 -1.46 -0.99
N VAL A 115 -27.37 -1.06 -1.18
CA VAL A 115 -26.96 -0.24 -2.33
C VAL A 115 -27.01 -1.10 -3.61
N PRO A 116 -27.74 -0.70 -4.65
CA PRO A 116 -27.71 -1.39 -5.94
C PRO A 116 -26.35 -1.17 -6.62
N ASP A 117 -25.85 -2.21 -7.27
CA ASP A 117 -24.56 -2.23 -7.98
C ASP A 117 -23.42 -1.54 -7.19
N PRO A 118 -23.06 -2.04 -5.99
CA PRO A 118 -22.12 -1.38 -5.08
C PRO A 118 -20.81 -0.94 -5.72
N ALA A 119 -20.22 -1.79 -6.58
CA ALA A 119 -18.97 -1.50 -7.28
C ALA A 119 -19.08 -0.27 -8.19
N ASP A 120 -20.19 -0.12 -8.92
CA ASP A 120 -20.43 1.04 -9.77
C ASP A 120 -20.73 2.28 -8.94
N ALA A 121 -21.59 2.15 -7.92
CA ALA A 121 -21.98 3.24 -7.03
C ALA A 121 -20.79 3.86 -6.28
N MET A 122 -19.81 3.05 -5.85
CA MET A 122 -18.64 3.53 -5.09
C MET A 122 -17.48 3.97 -5.98
N ARG A 123 -17.45 3.59 -7.26
CA ARG A 123 -16.32 3.90 -8.16
C ARG A 123 -16.04 5.41 -8.27
N PRO A 124 -17.03 6.30 -8.49
CA PRO A 124 -16.76 7.75 -8.53
C PRO A 124 -16.16 8.29 -7.23
N LEU A 125 -16.56 7.74 -6.07
CA LEU A 125 -16.03 8.14 -4.76
C LEU A 125 -14.55 7.79 -4.64
N GLN A 126 -14.15 6.58 -5.03
CA GLN A 126 -12.75 6.15 -4.95
C GLN A 126 -11.84 6.89 -5.93
N VAL A 127 -12.30 7.10 -7.18
CA VAL A 127 -11.55 7.89 -8.18
C VAL A 127 -11.33 9.31 -7.67
N ALA A 128 -12.40 10.00 -7.23
CA ALA A 128 -12.28 11.34 -6.67
C ALA A 128 -11.37 11.40 -5.42
N THR A 129 -11.33 10.33 -4.63
CA THR A 129 -10.43 10.24 -3.47
C THR A 129 -8.97 10.18 -3.90
N LEU A 130 -8.63 9.34 -4.88
CA LEU A 130 -7.26 9.25 -5.42
C LEU A 130 -6.84 10.57 -6.08
N ASP A 131 -7.71 11.18 -6.88
CA ASP A 131 -7.46 12.48 -7.52
C ASP A 131 -7.22 13.59 -6.49
N ASN A 132 -7.97 13.57 -5.38
CA ASN A 132 -7.77 14.53 -4.29
C ASN A 132 -6.44 14.29 -3.57
N VAL A 133 -6.03 13.05 -3.35
CA VAL A 133 -4.72 12.74 -2.75
C VAL A 133 -3.58 13.25 -3.64
N GLU A 134 -3.69 13.07 -4.96
CA GLU A 134 -2.71 13.60 -5.92
C GLU A 134 -2.65 15.13 -5.88
N ARG A 135 -3.82 15.80 -5.93
CA ARG A 135 -3.90 17.27 -6.02
C ARG A 135 -3.60 17.99 -4.71
N LEU A 136 -4.01 17.44 -3.57
CA LEU A 136 -3.98 18.09 -2.27
C LEU A 136 -2.95 17.47 -1.30
N GLY A 137 -2.33 16.35 -1.68
CA GLY A 137 -1.60 15.50 -0.75
C GLY A 137 -2.54 14.75 0.21
N THR A 138 -1.99 13.76 0.92
CA THR A 138 -2.76 12.95 1.88
C THR A 138 -3.36 13.77 3.02
N TRP A 139 -2.66 14.83 3.43
CA TRP A 139 -3.10 15.72 4.51
C TRP A 139 -4.28 16.56 4.04
N GLY A 140 -4.16 17.14 2.83
CA GLY A 140 -5.18 17.98 2.22
C GLY A 140 -6.48 17.23 1.95
N ALA A 141 -6.37 16.02 1.39
CA ALA A 141 -7.48 15.15 1.00
C ALA A 141 -8.21 14.48 2.17
N LEU A 142 -7.62 14.46 3.38
CA LEU A 142 -8.20 13.75 4.50
C LEU A 142 -9.54 14.38 4.95
N THR A 143 -10.60 13.59 4.91
CA THR A 143 -11.96 13.96 5.37
C THR A 143 -12.59 12.83 6.21
N GLY A 144 -13.88 12.94 6.52
CA GLY A 144 -14.62 11.92 7.25
C GLY A 144 -14.67 12.14 8.78
N PRO A 145 -15.33 11.24 9.51
CA PRO A 145 -15.63 11.43 10.92
C PRO A 145 -14.39 11.39 11.81
N ALA A 146 -13.42 10.51 11.53
CA ALA A 146 -12.16 10.45 12.29
C ALA A 146 -11.34 11.73 12.15
N ALA A 147 -11.29 12.31 10.95
CA ALA A 147 -10.55 13.56 10.70
C ALA A 147 -11.10 14.77 11.47
N ARG A 148 -12.38 14.73 11.89
CA ARG A 148 -13.05 15.80 12.65
C ARG A 148 -13.34 15.43 14.11
N GLY A 149 -12.89 14.27 14.58
CA GLY A 149 -13.15 13.83 15.96
C GLY A 149 -14.61 13.47 16.24
N ASP A 150 -15.38 13.09 15.22
CA ASP A 150 -16.81 12.78 15.36
C ASP A 150 -17.03 11.41 16.02
N VAL A 151 -16.94 11.42 17.35
CA VAL A 151 -17.17 10.27 18.23
C VAL A 151 -18.53 9.62 17.98
N THR A 152 -19.57 10.42 17.78
CA THR A 152 -20.95 9.93 17.63
C THR A 152 -21.09 9.11 16.35
N THR A 153 -20.59 9.62 15.22
CA THR A 153 -20.62 8.89 13.95
C THR A 153 -19.77 7.62 14.01
N ILE A 154 -18.59 7.68 14.63
CA ILE A 154 -17.71 6.51 14.77
C ILE A 154 -18.35 5.41 15.61
N ALA A 155 -18.99 5.77 16.73
CA ALA A 155 -19.71 4.81 17.57
C ALA A 155 -20.84 4.12 16.81
N ARG A 156 -21.66 4.90 16.08
CA ARG A 156 -22.76 4.36 15.25
C ARG A 156 -22.27 3.44 14.14
N ASN A 157 -21.17 3.79 13.49
CA ASN A 157 -20.57 2.94 12.47
C ASN A 157 -20.12 1.60 13.09
N LEU A 158 -19.46 1.63 14.24
CA LEU A 158 -19.00 0.42 14.92
C LEU A 158 -20.18 -0.48 15.37
N GLU A 159 -21.27 0.11 15.86
CA GLU A 159 -22.51 -0.61 16.18
C GLU A 159 -23.07 -1.32 14.93
N ALA A 160 -23.21 -0.60 13.81
CA ALA A 160 -23.72 -1.17 12.56
C ALA A 160 -22.79 -2.26 11.99
N LEU A 161 -21.47 -2.06 12.06
CA LEU A 161 -20.50 -3.07 11.63
C LEU A 161 -20.56 -4.31 12.53
N ALA A 162 -20.69 -4.16 13.84
CA ALA A 162 -20.81 -5.29 14.74
C ALA A 162 -22.10 -6.11 14.50
N GLU A 163 -23.20 -5.43 14.16
CA GLU A 163 -24.46 -6.09 13.85
C GLU A 163 -24.44 -6.83 12.51
N HIS A 164 -23.87 -6.22 11.46
CA HIS A 164 -24.04 -6.69 10.09
C HIS A 164 -22.80 -7.30 9.44
N ALA A 165 -21.61 -6.98 9.94
CA ALA A 165 -20.33 -7.42 9.38
C ALA A 165 -19.22 -7.44 10.46
N PRO A 166 -19.37 -8.23 11.53
CA PRO A 166 -18.49 -8.18 12.71
C PRO A 166 -17.02 -8.44 12.39
N ASP A 167 -16.74 -9.20 11.33
CA ASP A 167 -15.39 -9.47 10.83
C ASP A 167 -14.65 -8.20 10.35
N THR A 168 -15.36 -7.11 10.04
CA THR A 168 -14.78 -5.83 9.60
C THR A 168 -14.41 -4.87 10.72
N VAL A 169 -14.91 -5.09 11.94
CA VAL A 169 -14.74 -4.16 13.07
C VAL A 169 -13.26 -3.90 13.36
N SER A 170 -12.44 -4.95 13.37
CA SER A 170 -10.99 -4.84 13.61
C SER A 170 -10.28 -3.99 12.54
N ALA A 171 -10.66 -4.14 11.27
CA ALA A 171 -10.11 -3.36 10.17
C ALA A 171 -10.55 -1.89 10.26
N TYR A 172 -11.81 -1.63 10.59
CA TYR A 172 -12.31 -0.26 10.79
C TYR A 172 -11.55 0.45 11.91
N ILE A 173 -11.35 -0.21 13.06
CA ILE A 173 -10.57 0.33 14.18
C ILE A 173 -9.14 0.65 13.76
N ALA A 174 -8.47 -0.28 13.08
CA ALA A 174 -7.08 -0.10 12.64
C ALA A 174 -6.95 1.12 11.70
N MET A 175 -7.83 1.23 10.70
CA MET A 175 -7.82 2.35 9.76
C MET A 175 -8.21 3.67 10.43
N CYS A 176 -9.14 3.64 11.40
CA CYS A 176 -9.52 4.81 12.18
C CYS A 176 -8.33 5.34 12.99
N ARG A 177 -7.56 4.47 13.66
CA ARG A 177 -6.35 4.87 14.41
C ARG A 177 -5.30 5.52 13.51
N VAL A 178 -5.00 4.91 12.37
CA VAL A 178 -4.08 5.52 11.37
C VAL A 178 -4.58 6.88 10.91
N THR A 179 -5.90 7.01 10.70
CA THR A 179 -6.53 8.28 10.29
C THR A 179 -6.44 9.36 11.37
N LEU A 180 -6.61 8.99 12.64
CA LEU A 180 -6.49 9.90 13.77
C LEU A 180 -5.06 10.45 13.90
N ASP A 181 -4.05 9.58 13.79
CA ASP A 181 -2.64 9.99 13.85
C ASP A 181 -2.29 10.92 12.68
N LEU A 182 -2.82 10.65 11.48
CA LEU A 182 -2.70 11.54 10.32
C LEU A 182 -3.38 12.89 10.57
N ALA A 183 -4.58 12.90 11.15
CA ALA A 183 -5.33 14.12 11.42
C ALA A 183 -4.64 15.03 12.45
N VAL A 184 -4.07 14.44 13.51
CA VAL A 184 -3.27 15.19 14.50
C VAL A 184 -1.99 15.73 13.88
N THR A 185 -1.25 14.90 13.14
CA THR A 185 -0.02 15.33 12.46
C THR A 185 -0.30 16.49 11.49
N ALA A 186 -1.48 16.47 10.83
CA ALA A 186 -1.94 17.52 9.95
C ALA A 186 -2.52 18.77 10.66
N GLY A 187 -2.54 18.81 11.99
CA GLY A 187 -3.11 19.92 12.76
C GLY A 187 -4.62 20.09 12.61
N ARG A 188 -5.32 19.04 12.16
CA ARG A 188 -6.78 19.05 11.91
C ARG A 188 -7.59 18.53 13.09
N LEU A 189 -6.93 17.87 14.03
CA LEU A 189 -7.54 17.27 15.19
C LEU A 189 -6.71 17.60 16.43
N SER A 190 -7.36 17.96 17.53
CA SER A 190 -6.67 18.14 18.80
C SER A 190 -6.32 16.77 19.41
N GLU A 191 -5.29 16.71 20.26
CA GLU A 191 -4.98 15.48 21.00
C GLU A 191 -6.13 15.06 21.93
N ALA A 192 -6.91 16.03 22.43
CA ALA A 192 -8.09 15.75 23.25
C ALA A 192 -9.18 15.03 22.44
N ASP A 193 -9.48 15.53 21.23
CA ASP A 193 -10.46 14.90 20.34
C ASP A 193 -9.98 13.53 19.85
N ARG A 194 -8.68 13.40 19.55
CA ARG A 194 -8.06 12.10 19.26
C ARG A 194 -8.25 11.11 20.40
N ALA A 195 -7.98 11.51 21.63
CA ALA A 195 -8.15 10.67 22.81
C ALA A 195 -9.62 10.28 23.05
N ALA A 196 -10.56 11.19 22.80
CA ALA A 196 -11.99 10.92 22.88
C ALA A 196 -12.43 9.84 21.89
N VAL A 197 -11.98 9.94 20.63
CA VAL A 197 -12.24 8.88 19.64
C VAL A 197 -11.54 7.57 20.00
N ALA A 198 -10.28 7.62 20.42
CA ALA A 198 -9.54 6.41 20.83
C ALA A 198 -10.25 5.65 21.95
N THR A 199 -10.81 6.37 22.94
CA THR A 199 -11.62 5.78 24.02
C THR A 199 -12.83 5.02 23.49
N VAL A 200 -13.46 5.49 22.41
CA VAL A 200 -14.58 4.78 21.77
C VAL A 200 -14.06 3.53 21.08
N LEU A 201 -12.97 3.62 20.30
CA LEU A 201 -12.38 2.48 19.60
C LEU A 201 -11.97 1.35 20.57
N ASP A 202 -11.41 1.70 21.72
CA ASP A 202 -10.91 0.73 22.70
C ASP A 202 -12.00 -0.16 23.30
N ARG A 203 -13.26 0.31 23.33
CA ARG A 203 -14.42 -0.49 23.78
C ARG A 203 -14.74 -1.65 22.84
N TRP A 204 -14.27 -1.59 21.60
CA TRP A 204 -14.52 -2.57 20.56
C TRP A 204 -13.32 -3.50 20.33
N VAL A 205 -12.20 -3.28 21.02
CA VAL A 205 -11.03 -4.16 20.95
C VAL A 205 -11.33 -5.47 21.68
N GLY A 206 -11.29 -6.59 20.95
CA GLY A 206 -11.51 -7.93 21.52
C GLY A 206 -12.97 -8.34 21.65
N VAL A 207 -13.92 -7.50 21.21
CA VAL A 207 -15.32 -7.90 21.00
C VAL A 207 -15.35 -8.88 19.82
N ARG A 208 -15.71 -10.14 20.09
CA ARG A 208 -15.85 -11.21 19.10
C ARG A 208 -17.29 -11.30 18.64
#